data_AF-R6Y5W5-F1
#
_entry.id   AF-R6Y5W5-F1
#
_cell.length_a   1.000
_cell.length_b   1.000
_cell.length_c   1.000
_cell.angle_alpha   90.00
_cell.angle_beta   90.00
_cell.angle_gamma   90.00
#
_symmetry.space_group_name_H-M   'P 1'
#
loop_
_entity.id
_entity.type
_entity.pdbx_description
1 polymer ?
#
loop_
_entity_poly.entity_id
_entity_poly.type
_entity_poly.pdbx_seq_one_letter_code
_entity_poly.pdbx_strand_id
1 'polypeptide(L)'
;MLIKKLYETYAMGKLEEKRFELLCAEYEKEQAELEQLLASEQAQLDQFLEDTDRASHFLALAQKYTDFTELTAPMIHEFVEKILIHAPDRSTGERVQEIKIYLNFIGKFEVPMPEPTEEELAAEEKCRQIWRSRSRRKAGSAKL
;
A
#
# COMPACT_ATOMS: atom_id res chain seq x y z
N MET A 1 -38.18 17.84 11.84
CA MET A 1 -39.55 17.93 12.43
C MET A 1 -39.59 18.69 13.76
N LEU A 2 -38.51 18.72 14.55
CA LEU A 2 -38.46 19.45 15.84
C LEU A 2 -38.52 20.98 15.69
N ILE A 3 -37.72 21.58 14.79
CA ILE A 3 -37.68 23.03 14.57
C ILE A 3 -39.06 23.60 14.19
N LYS A 4 -39.82 22.87 13.36
CA LYS A 4 -41.21 23.26 13.00
C LYS A 4 -42.13 23.32 14.22
N LYS A 5 -42.05 22.33 15.11
CA LYS A 5 -42.83 22.34 16.36
C LYS A 5 -42.40 23.46 17.29
N LEU A 6 -41.09 23.73 17.38
CA LEU A 6 -40.52 24.84 18.16
C LEU A 6 -41.11 26.18 17.69
N TYR A 7 -41.14 26.40 16.37
CA TYR A 7 -41.72 27.58 15.73
C TYR A 7 -43.23 27.71 15.99
N GLU A 8 -43.98 26.61 15.90
CA GLU A 8 -45.41 26.59 16.22
C GLU A 8 -45.67 26.99 17.69
N THR A 9 -44.88 26.50 18.65
CA THR A 9 -45.00 26.90 20.06
C THR A 9 -44.68 28.37 20.31
N TYR A 10 -43.71 28.94 19.57
CA TYR A 10 -43.42 30.37 19.61
C TYR A 10 -44.56 31.18 19.00
N ALA A 11 -45.08 30.79 17.83
CA ALA A 11 -46.23 31.44 17.18
C ALA A 11 -47.52 31.37 18.02
N MET A 12 -47.67 30.35 18.87
CA MET A 12 -48.74 30.24 19.87
C MET A 12 -48.55 31.13 21.11
N GLY A 13 -47.44 31.88 21.21
CA GLY A 13 -47.13 32.78 22.32
C GLY A 13 -46.75 32.07 23.62
N LYS A 14 -46.48 30.76 23.58
CA LYS A 14 -46.15 29.93 24.75
C LYS A 14 -44.65 29.97 25.11
N LEU A 15 -43.84 30.59 24.27
CA LEU A 15 -42.39 30.64 24.38
C LEU A 15 -41.91 32.08 24.16
N GLU A 16 -41.04 32.57 25.06
CA GLU A 16 -40.38 33.86 24.86
C GLU A 16 -39.36 33.81 23.71
N GLU A 17 -39.21 34.92 22.99
CA GLU A 17 -38.30 35.07 21.85
C GLU A 17 -36.85 34.68 22.19
N LYS A 18 -36.34 35.13 23.35
CA LYS A 18 -34.98 34.79 23.80
C LYS A 18 -34.75 33.28 23.97
N ARG A 19 -35.78 32.54 24.40
CA ARG A 19 -35.69 31.08 24.56
C ARG A 19 -35.83 30.37 23.23
N PHE A 20 -36.63 30.92 22.32
CA PHE A 20 -36.75 30.42 20.96
C PHE A 20 -35.42 30.52 20.21
N GLU A 21 -34.79 31.69 20.20
CA GLU A 21 -33.51 31.92 19.53
C GLU A 21 -32.41 30.98 20.05
N LEU A 22 -32.33 30.81 21.37
CA LEU A 22 -31.34 29.93 22.00
C LEU A 22 -31.53 28.46 21.59
N LEU A 23 -32.76 27.94 21.68
CA LEU A 23 -33.07 26.56 21.30
C LEU A 23 -32.89 26.33 19.78
N CYS A 24 -33.28 27.30 18.95
CA CYS A 24 -33.03 27.23 17.51
C CYS A 24 -31.54 27.14 17.20
N ALA A 25 -30.72 28.00 17.81
CA ALA A 25 -29.27 27.99 17.61
C ALA A 25 -28.64 26.66 18.07
N GLU A 26 -29.08 26.09 19.19
CA GLU A 26 -28.62 24.79 19.68
C GLU A 26 -28.97 23.66 18.70
N TYR A 27 -30.21 23.63 18.20
CA TYR A 27 -30.64 22.60 17.24
C TYR A 27 -29.96 22.74 15.88
N GLU A 28 -29.76 23.96 15.39
CA GLU A 28 -29.01 24.19 14.15
C GLU A 28 -27.56 23.75 14.28
N LYS A 29 -26.93 24.00 15.43
CA LYS A 29 -25.57 23.53 15.73
C LYS A 29 -25.50 22.01 15.78
N GLU A 30 -26.41 21.36 16.49
CA GLU A 30 -26.48 19.90 16.57
C GLU A 30 -26.71 19.27 15.19
N GLN A 31 -27.59 19.86 14.38
CA GLN A 31 -27.84 19.38 13.02
C GLN A 31 -26.58 19.51 12.14
N ALA A 32 -25.88 20.66 12.21
CA ALA A 32 -24.64 20.85 11.46
C ALA A 32 -23.53 19.87 11.87
N GLU A 33 -23.40 19.60 13.17
CA GLU A 33 -22.44 18.60 13.70
C GLU A 33 -22.77 17.20 13.20
N LEU A 34 -24.05 16.81 13.23
CA LEU A 34 -24.51 15.51 12.73
C LEU A 34 -24.31 15.37 11.21
N GLU A 35 -24.60 16.41 10.43
CA GLU A 35 -24.38 16.40 8.99
C GLU A 35 -22.89 16.28 8.64
N GLN A 36 -22.00 16.96 9.38
CA GLN A 36 -20.56 16.81 9.22
C GLN A 36 -20.09 15.39 9.56
N LEU A 37 -20.60 14.83 10.66
CA LEU A 37 -20.24 13.49 11.11
C LEU A 37 -20.69 12.45 10.07
N LEU A 38 -21.92 12.58 9.57
CA LEU A 38 -22.47 11.71 8.52
C LEU A 38 -21.65 11.80 7.23
N ALA A 39 -21.27 13.01 6.80
CA ALA A 39 -20.40 13.18 5.63
C ALA A 39 -19.02 12.52 5.83
N SER A 40 -18.45 12.62 7.04
CA SER A 40 -17.17 11.99 7.35
C SER A 40 -17.26 10.46 7.40
N GLU A 41 -18.32 9.92 7.98
CA GLU A 41 -18.56 8.47 8.04
C GLU A 41 -18.82 7.91 6.64
N GLN A 42 -19.62 8.61 5.83
CA GLN A 42 -19.87 8.21 4.45
C GLN A 42 -18.57 8.18 3.63
N ALA A 43 -17.71 9.20 3.78
CA ALA A 43 -16.41 9.21 3.10
C ALA A 43 -15.51 8.05 3.54
N GLN A 44 -15.52 7.67 4.81
CA GLN A 44 -14.78 6.50 5.30
C GLN A 44 -15.34 5.19 4.73
N LEU A 45 -16.67 5.09 4.64
CA LEU A 45 -17.36 3.92 4.11
C LEU A 45 -17.08 3.75 2.60
N ASP A 46 -17.16 4.85 1.85
CA ASP A 46 -16.83 4.89 0.43
C ASP A 46 -15.35 4.48 0.21
N GLN A 47 -14.43 4.99 1.03
CA GLN A 47 -13.02 4.60 0.98
C GLN A 47 -12.83 3.09 1.27
N PHE A 48 -13.54 2.54 2.25
CA PHE A 48 -13.47 1.13 2.59
C PHE A 48 -14.05 0.23 1.48
N LEU A 49 -15.16 0.65 0.86
CA LEU A 49 -15.75 -0.05 -0.28
C LEU A 49 -14.81 -0.04 -1.48
N GLU A 50 -14.20 1.11 -1.80
CA GLU A 50 -13.16 1.19 -2.82
C GLU A 50 -12.01 0.20 -2.54
N ASP A 51 -11.53 0.12 -1.31
CA ASP A 51 -10.43 -0.77 -0.95
C ASP A 51 -10.83 -2.26 -1.00
N THR A 52 -12.07 -2.59 -0.65
CA THR A 52 -12.60 -3.96 -0.73
C THR A 52 -12.79 -4.40 -2.19
N ASP A 53 -13.37 -3.53 -3.02
CA ASP A 53 -13.57 -3.79 -4.44
C ASP A 53 -12.21 -3.93 -5.15
N ARG A 54 -11.23 -3.08 -4.81
CA ARG A 54 -9.84 -3.18 -5.27
C ARG A 54 -9.21 -4.54 -4.98
N ALA A 55 -9.35 -5.05 -3.76
CA ALA A 55 -8.81 -6.37 -3.40
C ALA A 55 -9.47 -7.51 -4.19
N SER A 56 -10.79 -7.44 -4.40
CA SER A 56 -11.52 -8.44 -5.19
C SER A 56 -11.09 -8.43 -6.68
N HIS A 57 -10.89 -7.24 -7.25
CA HIS A 57 -10.39 -7.06 -8.61
C HIS A 57 -8.96 -7.59 -8.78
N PHE A 58 -8.09 -7.36 -7.80
CA PHE A 58 -6.74 -7.93 -7.80
C PHE A 58 -6.77 -9.45 -7.81
N LEU A 59 -7.60 -10.07 -6.95
CA LEU A 59 -7.70 -11.53 -6.88
C LEU A 59 -8.20 -12.11 -8.22
N ALA A 60 -9.19 -11.47 -8.84
CA ALA A 60 -9.72 -11.88 -10.13
C ALA A 60 -8.68 -11.77 -11.26
N LEU A 61 -7.89 -10.69 -11.27
CA LEU A 61 -6.77 -10.52 -12.21
C LEU A 61 -5.68 -11.56 -11.96
N ALA A 62 -5.29 -11.77 -10.70
CA ALA A 62 -4.28 -12.77 -10.32
C ALA A 62 -4.70 -14.15 -10.81
N GLN A 63 -5.94 -14.58 -10.54
CA GLN A 63 -6.48 -15.86 -11.00
C GLN A 63 -6.54 -16.00 -12.53
N LYS A 64 -6.83 -14.92 -13.26
CA LYS A 64 -6.84 -14.93 -14.73
C LYS A 64 -5.45 -15.21 -15.31
N TYR A 65 -4.42 -14.80 -14.58
CA TYR A 65 -3.02 -14.88 -14.98
C TYR A 65 -2.20 -15.74 -14.01
N THR A 66 -2.77 -16.77 -13.35
CA THR A 66 -1.96 -17.73 -12.58
C THR A 66 -1.26 -18.75 -13.47
N ASP A 67 -1.83 -19.05 -14.64
CA ASP A 67 -1.36 -20.08 -15.57
C ASP A 67 -0.83 -19.49 -16.90
N PHE A 68 0.01 -18.45 -16.84
CA PHE A 68 0.73 -17.99 -18.04
C PHE A 68 2.09 -18.65 -18.16
N THR A 69 2.44 -19.09 -19.37
CA THR A 69 3.79 -19.57 -19.71
C THR A 69 4.76 -18.43 -20.00
N GLU A 70 4.28 -17.26 -20.41
CA GLU A 70 5.10 -16.10 -20.74
C GLU A 70 4.54 -14.81 -20.12
N LEU A 71 5.38 -14.08 -19.39
CA LEU A 71 5.04 -12.79 -18.82
C LEU A 71 5.03 -11.73 -19.93
N THR A 72 3.86 -11.24 -20.32
CA THR A 72 3.74 -10.21 -21.37
C THR A 72 3.75 -8.81 -20.78
N ALA A 73 4.37 -7.84 -21.47
CA ALA A 73 4.36 -6.42 -21.08
C ALA A 73 2.96 -5.88 -20.70
N PRO A 74 1.88 -6.12 -21.48
CA PRO A 74 0.54 -5.68 -21.09
C PRO A 74 0.05 -6.26 -19.76
N MET A 75 0.42 -7.51 -19.42
CA MET A 75 0.09 -8.10 -18.13
C MET A 75 0.77 -7.34 -16.99
N ILE A 76 2.06 -7.01 -17.14
CA ILE A 76 2.81 -6.24 -16.13
C ILE A 76 2.19 -4.85 -15.96
N HIS A 77 1.80 -4.19 -17.05
CA HIS A 77 1.13 -2.88 -16.98
C HIS A 77 -0.22 -2.93 -16.26
N GLU A 78 -0.94 -4.05 -16.33
CA GLU A 78 -2.19 -4.25 -15.57
C GLU A 78 -1.94 -4.48 -14.07
N PHE A 79 -0.80 -5.07 -13.68
CA PHE A 79 -0.48 -5.38 -12.29
C PHE A 79 0.36 -4.34 -11.56
N VAL A 80 1.18 -3.56 -12.28
CA VAL A 80 2.18 -2.67 -11.66
C VAL A 80 1.72 -1.22 -11.77
N GLU A 81 1.54 -0.58 -10.62
CA GLU A 81 1.21 0.85 -10.52
C GLU A 81 2.43 1.70 -10.90
N LYS A 82 3.57 1.42 -10.27
CA LYS A 82 4.84 2.13 -10.49
C LYS A 82 6.03 1.30 -10.06
N ILE A 83 7.18 1.60 -10.67
CA ILE A 83 8.48 1.03 -10.34
C ILE A 83 9.39 2.18 -9.92
N LEU A 84 9.84 2.17 -8.66
CA LEU A 84 10.84 3.11 -8.17
C LEU A 84 12.22 2.48 -8.25
N ILE A 85 13.12 3.16 -8.94
CA ILE A 85 14.49 2.72 -9.14
C ILE A 85 15.39 3.68 -8.36
N HIS A 86 16.07 3.18 -7.35
CA HIS A 86 17.02 3.96 -6.58
C HIS A 86 18.37 4.09 -7.32
N ALA A 87 19.16 5.07 -6.88
CA ALA A 87 20.51 5.28 -7.40
C ALA A 87 21.37 4.02 -7.16
N PRO A 88 22.27 3.67 -8.10
CA PRO A 88 23.15 2.52 -7.93
C PRO A 88 24.14 2.79 -6.80
N ASP A 89 24.20 1.88 -5.84
CA ASP A 89 25.22 1.88 -4.79
C ASP A 89 26.43 1.03 -5.24
N ARG A 90 27.62 1.52 -4.95
CA ARG A 90 28.92 0.86 -5.20
C ARG A 90 29.78 0.79 -3.94
N SER A 91 29.23 1.13 -2.78
CA SER A 91 29.95 1.19 -1.50
C SER A 91 30.63 -0.13 -1.11
N THR A 92 30.07 -1.27 -1.54
CA THR A 92 30.55 -2.63 -1.23
C THR A 92 31.46 -3.25 -2.30
N GLY A 93 31.81 -2.51 -3.36
CA GLY A 93 32.64 -3.01 -4.48
C GLY A 93 31.84 -3.71 -5.59
N GLU A 94 30.59 -4.08 -5.32
CA GLU A 94 29.62 -4.55 -6.30
C GLU A 94 28.55 -3.48 -6.57
N ARG A 95 28.03 -3.43 -7.79
CA ARG A 95 26.96 -2.48 -8.15
C ARG A 95 25.62 -3.07 -7.71
N VAL A 96 25.02 -2.51 -6.67
CA VAL A 96 23.68 -2.89 -6.18
C VAL A 96 22.69 -1.78 -6.55
N GLN A 97 21.51 -2.15 -7.03
CA GLN A 97 20.45 -1.20 -7.37
C GLN A 97 19.15 -1.64 -6.72
N GLU A 98 18.64 -0.82 -5.81
CA GLU A 98 17.37 -1.11 -5.13
C GLU A 98 16.20 -0.75 -6.06
N ILE A 99 15.32 -1.73 -6.28
CA ILE A 99 14.11 -1.59 -7.09
C ILE A 99 12.91 -1.84 -6.16
N LYS A 100 11.99 -0.88 -6.08
CA LYS A 100 10.72 -1.03 -5.36
C LYS A 100 9.59 -1.11 -6.37
N ILE A 101 8.85 -2.21 -6.37
CA ILE A 101 7.70 -2.44 -7.26
C ILE A 101 6.42 -2.22 -6.46
N TYR A 102 5.55 -1.36 -6.96
CA TYR A 102 4.22 -1.12 -6.39
C TYR A 102 3.20 -1.84 -7.26
N LEU A 103 2.50 -2.79 -6.68
CA LEU A 103 1.41 -3.49 -7.35
C LEU A 103 0.13 -2.68 -7.21
N ASN A 104 -0.65 -2.63 -8.29
CA ASN A 104 -2.01 -2.16 -8.24
C ASN A 104 -2.76 -2.92 -7.14
N PHE A 105 -3.59 -2.21 -6.37
CA PHE A 105 -4.51 -2.75 -5.36
C PHE A 105 -3.90 -3.25 -4.03
N ILE A 106 -2.59 -3.50 -3.92
CA ILE A 106 -1.95 -3.95 -2.65
C ILE A 106 -0.75 -3.08 -2.23
N GLY A 107 -0.32 -2.13 -3.07
CA GLY A 107 0.77 -1.22 -2.75
C GLY A 107 2.15 -1.88 -2.82
N LYS A 108 3.03 -1.60 -1.85
CA LYS A 108 4.41 -2.09 -1.88
C LYS A 108 4.44 -3.60 -1.59
N PHE A 109 4.75 -4.39 -2.60
CA PHE A 109 5.00 -5.81 -2.42
C PHE A 109 6.49 -6.04 -2.18
N GLU A 110 6.82 -6.64 -1.03
CA GLU A 110 8.16 -7.15 -0.77
C GLU A 110 8.19 -8.61 -1.17
N VAL A 111 8.84 -8.90 -2.30
CA VAL A 111 9.14 -10.29 -2.66
C VAL A 111 10.08 -10.82 -1.58
N PRO A 112 9.71 -11.84 -0.80
CA PRO A 112 10.66 -12.47 0.09
C PRO A 112 11.81 -12.99 -0.78
N MET A 113 13.02 -12.47 -0.54
CA MET A 113 14.20 -12.99 -1.22
C MET A 113 14.23 -14.50 -0.95
N PRO A 114 14.31 -15.34 -1.99
CA PRO A 114 14.54 -16.76 -1.76
C PRO A 114 15.87 -16.86 -1.00
N GLU A 115 15.84 -17.44 0.19
CA GLU A 115 17.07 -17.77 0.88
C GLU A 115 17.88 -18.66 -0.06
N PRO A 116 19.18 -18.36 -0.30
CA PRO A 116 19.99 -19.12 -1.23
C PRO A 116 19.94 -20.59 -0.83
N THR A 117 19.58 -21.43 -1.79
CA THR A 117 19.47 -22.87 -1.54
C THR A 117 20.82 -23.42 -1.09
N GLU A 118 20.82 -24.43 -0.22
CA GLU A 118 22.04 -25.03 0.34
C GLU A 118 23.03 -25.47 -0.76
N GLU A 119 22.53 -25.81 -1.94
CA GLU A 119 23.31 -26.19 -3.12
C GLU A 119 24.10 -25.01 -3.72
N GLU A 120 23.51 -23.82 -3.78
CA GLU A 120 24.16 -22.60 -4.30
C GLU A 120 25.23 -22.09 -3.34
N LEU A 121 24.96 -22.12 -2.03
CA LEU A 121 25.94 -21.80 -0.98
C LEU A 121 27.12 -22.78 -1.01
N ALA A 122 26.85 -24.07 -1.14
CA ALA A 122 27.89 -25.09 -1.26
C ALA A 122 28.71 -24.92 -2.57
N ALA A 123 28.09 -24.49 -3.66
CA ALA A 123 28.78 -24.20 -4.92
C ALA A 123 29.70 -22.98 -4.81
N GLU A 124 29.25 -21.90 -4.17
CA GLU A 124 30.08 -20.73 -3.87
C GLU A 124 31.26 -21.07 -2.96
N GLU A 125 31.04 -21.85 -1.91
CA GLU A 125 32.10 -22.29 -1.02
C GLU A 125 33.12 -23.16 -1.75
N LYS A 126 32.66 -24.10 -2.58
CA LYS A 126 33.53 -24.92 -3.44
C LYS A 126 34.33 -24.06 -4.41
N CYS A 127 33.71 -23.09 -5.08
CA CYS A 127 34.41 -22.14 -5.95
C CYS A 127 35.47 -21.33 -5.18
N ARG A 128 35.14 -20.87 -3.96
CA ARG A 128 36.06 -20.16 -3.07
C ARG A 128 37.23 -21.04 -2.64
N GLN A 129 36.97 -22.31 -2.32
CA GLN A 129 38.00 -23.30 -1.97
C GLN A 129 38.91 -23.61 -3.17
N ILE A 130 38.33 -23.82 -4.35
CA ILE A 130 39.06 -24.11 -5.58
C ILE A 130 39.93 -22.92 -5.96
N TRP A 131 39.42 -21.69 -5.89
CA TRP A 131 40.19 -20.49 -6.19
C TRP A 131 41.35 -20.30 -5.20
N ARG A 132 41.11 -20.48 -3.89
CA ARG A 132 42.17 -20.51 -2.86
C ARG A 132 43.25 -21.55 -3.17
N SER A 133 42.86 -22.75 -3.59
CA SER A 133 43.80 -23.83 -3.94
C SER A 133 44.61 -23.53 -5.20
N ARG A 134 43.98 -22.93 -6.23
CA ARG A 134 44.64 -22.54 -7.49
C ARG A 134 45.61 -21.38 -7.28
N SER A 135 45.27 -20.44 -6.41
CA SER A 135 46.15 -19.31 -6.06
C SER A 135 47.39 -19.76 -5.28
N ARG A 136 47.28 -20.77 -4.41
CA ARG A 136 48.45 -21.39 -3.75
C ARG A 136 49.38 -22.13 -4.73
N ARG A 137 48.82 -22.81 -5.74
CA ARG A 137 49.61 -23.51 -6.78
C ARG A 137 50.36 -22.55 -7.70
N LYS A 138 49.76 -21.42 -8.08
CA LYS A 138 50.43 -20.38 -8.87
C LYS A 138 51.56 -19.69 -8.10
N ALA A 139 51.43 -19.48 -6.78
CA ALA A 139 52.48 -18.89 -5.95
C ALA A 139 53.70 -19.81 -5.74
N GLY A 140 53.52 -21.14 -5.82
CA GLY A 140 54.61 -22.12 -5.71
C GLY A 140 55.43 -22.33 -6.99
N SER A 141 54.87 -22.00 -8.16
CA SER A 141 55.53 -22.20 -9.47
C SER A 141 56.39 -21.02 -9.94
N ALA A 142 56.34 -19.87 -9.26
CA ALA A 142 57.10 -18.66 -9.60
C ALA A 142 58.45 -18.54 -8.86
N LYS A 143 58.93 -19.65 -8.28
CA LYS A 143 60.17 -19.71 -7.49
C LYS A 143 61.04 -20.89 -7.94
N LEU A 144 61.37 -20.90 -9.24
CA LEU A 144 62.43 -21.70 -9.87
C LEU A 144 63.14 -20.80 -10.87
#